data_AF-A0A5P8ARZ6-F1
#
_entry.id   AF-A0A5P8ARZ6-F1
#
_cell.length_a   1.000
_cell.length_b   1.000
_cell.length_c   1.000
_cell.angle_alpha   90.00
_cell.angle_beta   90.00
_cell.angle_gamma   90.00
#
_symmetry.space_group_name_H-M   'P 1'
#
loop_
_entity.id
_entity.type
_entity.pdbx_description
1 polymer ?
#
loop_
_entity_poly.entity_id
_entity_poly.type
_entity_poly.pdbx_seq_one_letter_code
_entity_poly.pdbx_strand_id
1 'polypeptide(L)' 'EAQKDAVIAGGIALRAMAKGGKFAAKENEEKSAHAVNGVAASAVGKTLSTLIIAVRNTVDSGLKTINEVLATV' A
#
# COMPACT_ATOMS: atom_id res chain seq x y z
N GLU A 1 9.16 -8.62 16.35
CA GLU A 1 7.71 -8.74 16.09
C GLU A 1 7.26 -7.87 14.91
N ALA A 2 7.63 -6.58 14.88
CA ALA A 2 7.32 -5.66 13.76
C ALA A 2 7.61 -6.18 12.33
N GLN A 3 8.66 -6.98 12.12
CA GLN A 3 8.94 -7.58 10.81
C GLN A 3 7.86 -8.59 10.38
N LYS A 4 7.30 -9.36 11.31
CA LYS A 4 6.25 -10.34 11.01
C LYS A 4 4.94 -9.64 10.68
N ASP A 5 4.58 -8.62 11.44
CA ASP A 5 3.36 -7.83 11.20
C ASP A 5 3.39 -7.14 9.84
N ALA A 6 4.56 -6.62 9.44
CA ALA A 6 4.77 -6.04 8.12
C ALA A 6 4.60 -7.07 6.98
N VAL A 7 5.15 -8.28 7.16
CA VAL A 7 4.99 -9.38 6.18
C VAL A 7 3.52 -9.79 6.06
N ILE A 8 2.80 -9.91 7.18
CA ILE A 8 1.37 -10.24 7.19
C ILE A 8 0.56 -9.13 6.50
N ALA A 9 0.81 -7.87 6.82
CA ALA A 9 0.14 -6.73 6.19
C ALA A 9 0.41 -6.67 4.68
N GLY A 10 1.64 -6.97 4.24
CA GLY A 10 2.00 -7.10 2.83
C GLY A 10 1.21 -8.22 2.14
N GLY A 11 1.11 -9.39 2.77
CA GLY A 11 0.30 -10.51 2.26
C GLY A 11 -1.18 -10.16 2.14
N ILE A 12 -1.74 -9.45 3.13
CA ILE A 12 -3.12 -8.96 3.12
C ILE A 12 -3.32 -7.96 1.97
N ALA A 13 -2.43 -6.98 1.81
CA ALA A 13 -2.52 -5.98 0.76
C ALA A 13 -2.50 -6.65 -0.63
N LEU A 14 -1.56 -7.56 -0.87
CA LEU A 14 -1.46 -8.29 -2.13
C LEU A 14 -2.70 -9.15 -2.38
N ARG A 15 -3.19 -9.88 -1.38
CA ARG A 15 -4.40 -10.71 -1.50
C ARG A 15 -5.63 -9.87 -1.81
N ALA A 16 -5.79 -8.71 -1.17
CA ALA A 16 -6.93 -7.82 -1.37
C ALA A 16 -6.94 -7.17 -2.77
N MET A 17 -5.77 -6.84 -3.32
CA MET A 17 -5.65 -6.24 -4.66
C MET A 17 -5.74 -7.27 -5.79
N ALA A 18 -5.38 -8.54 -5.54
CA ALA A 18 -5.39 -9.58 -6.54
C ALA A 18 -6.81 -9.87 -7.05
N LYS A 19 -6.95 -10.12 -8.36
CA LYS A 19 -8.22 -10.55 -8.96
C LYS A 19 -8.69 -11.86 -8.30
N GLY A 20 -9.92 -11.89 -7.81
CA GLY A 20 -10.46 -13.05 -7.08
C GLY A 20 -9.94 -13.20 -5.65
N GLY A 21 -9.20 -12.21 -5.15
CA GLY A 21 -8.75 -12.12 -3.76
C GLY A 21 -9.92 -12.14 -2.78
N LYS A 22 -9.95 -13.15 -1.92
CA LYS A 22 -10.94 -13.29 -0.84
C LYS A 22 -10.27 -13.76 0.44
N PHE A 23 -10.84 -13.35 1.57
CA PHE A 23 -10.48 -13.78 2.91
C PHE A 23 -11.54 -14.74 3.43
N ALA A 24 -11.12 -15.86 4.04
CA ALA A 24 -12.03 -16.83 4.62
C ALA A 24 -12.49 -16.37 6.01
N ALA A 25 -13.76 -16.59 6.32
CA ALA A 25 -14.35 -16.46 7.66
C ALA A 25 -15.30 -17.64 7.88
N LYS A 26 -15.65 -17.94 9.14
CA LYS A 26 -16.63 -18.98 9.42
C LYS A 26 -18.01 -18.55 8.91
N GLU A 27 -18.83 -19.53 8.54
CA GLU A 27 -20.23 -19.28 8.19
C GLU A 27 -20.97 -18.65 9.37
N ASN A 28 -21.88 -17.72 9.06
CA ASN A 28 -22.69 -16.98 10.03
C ASN A 28 -21.90 -16.10 11.02
N GLU A 29 -20.67 -15.69 10.68
CA GLU A 29 -19.84 -14.79 11.50
C GLU A 29 -19.74 -13.37 10.90
N GLU A 30 -20.86 -12.65 10.88
CA GLU A 30 -20.98 -11.32 10.23
C GLU A 30 -19.99 -10.28 10.76
N LYS A 31 -19.63 -10.34 12.04
CA LYS A 31 -18.66 -9.41 12.67
C LYS A 31 -17.27 -9.48 12.05
N SER A 32 -16.87 -10.65 11.54
CA SER A 32 -15.57 -10.85 10.91
C SER A 32 -15.44 -10.13 9.57
N ALA A 33 -16.55 -9.94 8.85
CA ALA A 33 -16.54 -9.21 7.58
C ALA A 33 -16.10 -7.75 7.76
N HIS A 34 -16.58 -7.06 8.80
CA HIS A 34 -16.19 -5.68 9.07
C HIS A 34 -14.71 -5.54 9.44
N ALA A 35 -14.22 -6.41 10.31
CA ALA A 35 -12.81 -6.39 10.73
C ALA A 35 -11.87 -6.68 9.54
N VAL A 36 -12.18 -7.72 8.75
CA VAL A 36 -11.40 -8.10 7.57
C VAL A 36 -11.39 -6.98 6.53
N ASN A 37 -12.55 -6.39 6.24
CA ASN A 37 -12.63 -5.29 5.27
C ASN A 37 -11.85 -4.06 5.74
N GLY A 38 -11.92 -3.72 7.03
CA GLY A 38 -11.16 -2.61 7.60
C GLY A 38 -9.65 -2.81 7.50
N VAL A 39 -9.16 -4.01 7.85
CA VAL A 39 -7.73 -4.35 7.76
C VAL A 39 -7.26 -4.40 6.31
N ALA A 40 -8.03 -5.03 5.41
CA ALA A 40 -7.70 -5.10 3.99
C ALA A 40 -7.62 -3.69 3.36
N ALA A 41 -8.63 -2.85 3.56
CA ALA A 41 -8.64 -1.48 3.06
C ALA A 41 -7.46 -0.66 3.63
N SER A 42 -7.16 -0.81 4.93
CA SER A 42 -6.06 -0.11 5.57
C SER A 42 -4.68 -0.55 5.03
N ALA A 43 -4.48 -1.85 4.85
CA ALA A 43 -3.23 -2.39 4.33
C ALA A 43 -2.98 -1.94 2.88
N VAL A 44 -4.03 -1.98 2.04
CA VAL A 44 -3.97 -1.48 0.65
C VAL A 44 -3.70 0.03 0.63
N GLY A 45 -4.45 0.80 1.43
CA GLY A 45 -4.29 2.25 1.52
C GLY A 45 -2.88 2.67 1.89
N LYS A 46 -2.30 2.07 2.95
CA LYS A 46 -0.92 2.35 3.38
C LYS A 46 0.10 2.00 2.29
N THR A 47 -0.05 0.84 1.66
CA THR A 47 0.86 0.39 0.58
C THR A 47 0.86 1.37 -0.58
N LEU A 48 -0.33 1.80 -1.02
CA LEU A 48 -0.47 2.76 -2.11
C LEU A 48 0.05 4.15 -1.72
N SER A 49 -0.22 4.62 -0.49
CA SER A 49 0.33 5.90 0.00
C SER A 49 1.86 5.91 -0.02
N THR A 50 2.51 4.84 0.43
CA THR A 50 3.97 4.72 0.37
C THR A 50 4.48 4.72 -1.08
N LEU A 51 3.82 3.99 -1.99
CA LEU A 51 4.18 3.98 -3.40
C LEU A 51 4.07 5.37 -4.03
N ILE A 52 2.99 6.11 -3.74
CA ILE A 52 2.78 7.47 -4.22
C ILE A 52 3.89 8.41 -3.72
N ILE A 53 4.26 8.33 -2.45
CA ILE A 53 5.35 9.15 -1.89
C ILE A 53 6.68 8.82 -2.56
N ALA A 54 6.98 7.53 -2.77
CA ALA A 54 8.19 7.11 -3.45
C ALA A 54 8.28 7.68 -4.87
N VAL A 55 7.19 7.55 -5.65
CA VAL A 55 7.12 8.12 -7.01
C VAL A 55 7.28 9.64 -7.00
N ARG A 56 6.61 10.34 -6.07
CA ARG A 56 6.73 11.81 -5.95
C ARG A 56 8.16 12.24 -5.65
N ASN A 57 8.84 11.58 -4.71
CA ASN A 57 10.22 11.91 -4.36
C ASN A 57 11.18 11.66 -5.54
N THR A 58 10.97 10.58 -6.30
CA THR A 58 11.76 10.31 -7.51
C THR A 58 11.54 11.37 -8.58
N VAL A 59 10.28 11.76 -8.83
CA VAL A 59 9.94 12.81 -9.80
C VAL A 59 10.51 14.16 -9.35
N ASP A 60 10.33 14.54 -8.08
CA ASP A 60 10.85 15.79 -7.51
C ASP A 60 12.37 15.89 -7.65
N SER A 61 13.08 14.81 -7.32
CA SER A 61 14.54 14.74 -7.48
C SER A 61 14.96 14.95 -8.94
N GLY A 62 14.28 14.29 -9.88
CA GLY A 62 14.55 14.46 -11.31
C GLY A 62 14.27 15.88 -11.82
N LEU A 63 13.15 16.48 -11.40
CA LEU A 63 12.80 17.85 -11.75
C LEU A 63 13.81 18.86 -11.19
N LYS A 64 14.31 18.64 -9.97
CA LYS A 64 15.34 19.48 -9.36
C LYS A 64 16.63 19.45 -10.19
N THR A 65 17.09 18.27 -10.61
CA THR A 65 18.26 18.14 -11.49
C THR A 65 18.06 18.88 -12.81
N ILE A 66 16.88 18.80 -13.43
CA ILE A 66 16.58 19.55 -14.66
C ILE A 66 16.69 21.05 -14.41
N ASN A 67 16.12 21.55 -13.30
CA ASN A 67 16.15 22.96 -12.95
C ASN A 67 17.59 23.46 -12.70
N GLU A 68 18.43 22.66 -12.04
CA GLU A 68 19.85 22.98 -11.83
C GLU A 68 20.60 23.14 -13.15
N VAL A 69 20.37 22.25 -14.13
CA VAL A 69 20.97 22.36 -15.47
C VAL A 69 20.48 23.61 -16.19
N LEU A 70 19.18 23.90 -16.14
CA LEU A 70 18.61 25.10 -16.78
C LEU A 70 19.10 26.41 -16.15
N ALA A 71 19.49 26.42 -14.88
CA ALA A 71 20.05 27.59 -14.23
C ALA A 71 21.50 27.92 -14.69
N THR A 72 22.15 27.00 -15.42
CA THR A 72 23.53 27.19 -15.92
C THR A 72 23.63 27.74 -17.34
N VAL A 73 22.51 27.87 -18.04
CA VAL A 73 22.41 28.44 -19.41
C VAL A 73 21.90 29.87 -19.39
#